data_AF-A0A0C2MU23-F1
#
_entry.id   AF-A0A0C2MU23-F1
#
_cell.length_a   1.000
_cell.length_b   1.000
_cell.length_c   1.000
_cell.angle_alpha   90.00
_cell.angle_beta   90.00
_cell.angle_gamma   90.00
#
_symmetry.space_group_name_H-M   'P 1'
#
loop_
_entity.id
_entity.type
_entity.pdbx_description
1 polymer ?
#
loop_
_entity_poly.entity_id
_entity_poly.type
_entity_poly.pdbx_seq_one_letter_code
_entity_poly.pdbx_strand_id
1 'polypeptide(L)'
;MQKLVILKRGGLIFGTEHSTGKIWYSYNEGNKWYHENTEISHFVEIIPIESLNNIAIAAIGYNAENVYSLVIFNFSHVISSLCVKTDRECEGNDFEIWYVPRYWGNCFQGREVSYLKKRASIMCEDNRNDVLRTVKQCPCSFEDFLCKPNYIFKNNFCVLDPLSNYTEANKTCQDEGIPLSHFNGFGEIDSNKCSLSQINGNEYSSYSQFCISKGNSKV
;
A
#
# COMPACT_ATOMS: atom_id res chain seq x y z
N MET A 1 2.30 -11.71 -19.80
CA MET A 1 1.23 -12.36 -19.04
C MET A 1 -0.09 -11.71 -19.39
N GLN A 2 -1.11 -12.48 -19.78
CA GLN A 2 -2.40 -11.97 -20.24
C GLN A 2 -3.44 -11.91 -19.13
N LYS A 3 -3.51 -12.96 -18.31
CA LYS A 3 -4.40 -13.05 -17.14
C LYS A 3 -3.59 -13.41 -15.91
N LEU A 4 -3.98 -12.88 -14.75
CA LEU A 4 -3.35 -13.12 -13.46
C LEU A 4 -4.44 -13.21 -12.38
N VAL A 5 -4.30 -14.16 -11.48
CA VAL A 5 -5.11 -14.29 -10.26
C VAL A 5 -4.16 -14.45 -9.07
N ILE A 6 -4.59 -13.92 -7.92
CA ILE A 6 -3.89 -14.03 -6.65
C ILE A 6 -4.84 -14.74 -5.69
N LEU A 7 -4.42 -15.87 -5.13
CA LEU A 7 -5.20 -16.70 -4.22
C LEU A 7 -4.50 -16.78 -2.86
N LYS A 8 -5.23 -17.21 -1.82
CA LYS A 8 -4.70 -17.38 -0.45
C LYS A 8 -3.90 -16.16 0.02
N ARG A 9 -4.43 -14.95 -0.26
CA ARG A 9 -3.84 -13.65 0.14
C ARG A 9 -2.38 -13.46 -0.29
N GLY A 10 -2.04 -13.91 -1.50
CA GLY A 10 -0.67 -13.81 -2.02
C GLY A 10 0.16 -15.07 -1.83
N GLY A 11 -0.38 -16.11 -1.19
CA GLY A 11 0.25 -17.41 -1.08
C GLY A 11 0.42 -18.14 -2.41
N LEU A 12 -0.44 -17.85 -3.39
CA LEU A 12 -0.31 -18.32 -4.77
C LEU A 12 -0.63 -17.18 -5.74
N ILE A 13 0.30 -16.92 -6.65
CA ILE A 13 0.07 -16.10 -7.84
C ILE A 13 0.07 -17.04 -9.03
N PHE A 14 -0.96 -16.97 -9.86
CA PHE A 14 -1.06 -17.74 -11.09
C PHE A 14 -1.35 -16.82 -12.26
N GLY A 15 -0.76 -17.12 -13.42
CA GLY A 15 -1.00 -16.39 -14.64
C GLY A 15 -0.81 -17.21 -15.88
N THR A 16 -1.38 -16.71 -16.97
CA THR A 16 -1.26 -17.30 -18.30
C THR A 16 -0.51 -16.36 -19.23
N GLU A 17 0.23 -16.92 -20.17
CA GLU A 17 0.87 -16.16 -21.24
C GLU A 17 -0.08 -15.99 -22.44
N HIS A 18 0.09 -14.88 -23.17
CA HIS A 18 -0.80 -14.54 -24.28
C HIS A 18 -0.54 -15.45 -25.47
N SER A 19 -1.60 -16.11 -25.97
CA SER A 19 -1.54 -16.96 -27.19
C SER A 19 -0.50 -18.09 -27.15
N THR A 20 0.00 -18.44 -25.97
CA THR A 20 0.78 -19.66 -25.76
C THR A 20 0.02 -20.58 -24.81
N GLY A 21 0.40 -21.85 -24.75
CA GLY A 21 -0.09 -22.77 -23.73
C GLY A 21 0.65 -22.69 -22.40
N LYS A 22 1.46 -21.64 -22.20
CA LYS A 22 2.34 -21.52 -21.04
C LYS A 22 1.62 -20.89 -19.86
N ILE A 23 1.66 -21.58 -18.73
CA ILE A 23 1.21 -21.06 -17.44
C ILE A 23 2.41 -20.69 -16.57
N TRP A 24 2.19 -19.73 -15.68
CA TRP A 24 3.18 -19.23 -14.73
C TRP A 24 2.58 -19.22 -13.34
N TYR A 25 3.35 -19.62 -12.33
CA TYR A 25 2.90 -19.57 -10.95
C TYR A 25 4.04 -19.31 -9.97
N SER A 26 3.70 -18.75 -8.82
CA SER A 26 4.63 -18.39 -7.76
C SER A 26 3.99 -18.57 -6.38
N TYR A 27 4.76 -19.10 -5.42
CA TYR A 27 4.36 -19.26 -4.02
C TYR A 27 4.97 -18.22 -3.06
N ASN A 28 5.86 -17.38 -3.58
CA ASN A 28 6.67 -16.46 -2.79
C ASN A 28 6.56 -15.02 -3.31
N GLU A 29 5.31 -14.60 -3.56
CA GLU A 29 4.97 -13.21 -3.95
C GLU A 29 5.63 -12.73 -5.24
N GLY A 30 5.98 -13.65 -6.14
CA GLY A 30 6.60 -13.34 -7.43
C GLY A 30 8.13 -13.26 -7.39
N ASN A 31 8.76 -13.59 -6.26
CA ASN A 31 10.22 -13.64 -6.17
C ASN A 31 10.82 -14.81 -6.98
N LYS A 32 10.11 -15.93 -7.07
CA LYS A 32 10.49 -17.09 -7.88
C LYS A 32 9.28 -17.61 -8.64
N TRP A 33 9.43 -17.70 -9.96
CA TRP A 33 8.40 -18.18 -10.85
C TRP A 33 8.70 -19.59 -11.35
N TYR A 34 7.65 -20.38 -11.46
CA TYR A 34 7.61 -21.69 -12.08
C TYR A 34 6.70 -21.59 -13.31
N HIS A 35 6.90 -22.48 -14.27
CA HIS A 35 6.07 -22.52 -15.46
C HIS A 35 5.92 -23.94 -15.98
N GLU A 36 4.80 -24.16 -16.64
CA GLU A 36 4.50 -25.41 -17.32
C GLU A 36 3.85 -25.11 -18.67
N ASN A 37 4.02 -26.02 -19.63
CA ASN A 37 3.29 -25.97 -20.89
C ASN A 37 2.05 -26.84 -20.78
N THR A 38 0.94 -26.33 -21.29
CA THR A 38 -0.36 -26.99 -21.29
C THR A 38 -0.79 -27.29 -22.72
N GLU A 39 -1.75 -28.21 -22.87
CA GLU A 39 -2.30 -28.59 -24.17
C GLU A 39 -3.24 -27.53 -24.75
N ILE A 40 -3.80 -26.67 -23.89
CA ILE A 40 -4.63 -25.53 -24.30
C ILE A 40 -3.76 -24.31 -24.54
N SER A 41 -4.15 -23.48 -25.50
CA SER A 41 -3.54 -22.17 -25.76
C SER A 41 -4.62 -21.09 -25.72
N HIS A 42 -4.26 -19.84 -26.06
CA HIS A 42 -5.21 -18.75 -26.24
C HIS A 42 -6.25 -18.66 -25.09
N PHE A 43 -5.76 -18.55 -23.85
CA PHE A 43 -6.61 -18.52 -22.68
C PHE A 43 -7.66 -17.41 -22.74
N VAL A 44 -8.93 -17.80 -22.76
CA VAL A 44 -10.09 -16.91 -22.80
C VAL A 44 -10.46 -16.47 -21.40
N GLU A 45 -10.37 -17.35 -20.40
CA GLU A 45 -10.74 -17.05 -19.01
C GLU A 45 -9.99 -17.94 -18.02
N ILE A 46 -9.72 -17.39 -16.84
CA ILE A 46 -9.24 -18.14 -15.68
C ILE A 46 -10.17 -17.81 -14.50
N ILE A 47 -10.62 -18.85 -13.82
CA ILE A 47 -11.63 -18.79 -12.76
C ILE A 47 -11.01 -19.42 -11.50
N PRO A 48 -10.72 -18.63 -10.46
CA PRO A 48 -10.21 -19.15 -9.20
C PRO A 48 -11.32 -19.89 -8.45
N ILE A 49 -11.02 -21.08 -7.96
CA ILE A 49 -11.89 -21.93 -7.14
C ILE A 49 -11.17 -22.14 -5.80
N GLU A 50 -11.53 -21.34 -4.80
CA GLU A 50 -10.87 -21.33 -3.49
C GLU A 50 -11.85 -21.79 -2.39
N SER A 51 -11.42 -22.78 -1.62
CA SER A 51 -12.02 -23.16 -0.33
C SER A 51 -10.93 -23.38 0.71
N LEU A 52 -11.31 -23.72 1.94
CA LEU A 52 -10.37 -23.91 3.05
C LEU A 52 -9.20 -24.83 2.68
N ASN A 53 -9.49 -26.00 2.09
CA ASN A 53 -8.47 -27.02 1.78
C ASN A 53 -8.28 -27.24 0.28
N ASN A 54 -9.02 -26.54 -0.57
CA ASN A 54 -8.92 -26.71 -2.02
C ASN A 54 -8.60 -25.40 -2.70
N ILE A 55 -7.52 -25.42 -3.47
CA ILE A 55 -7.13 -24.33 -4.34
C ILE A 55 -7.09 -24.92 -5.72
N ALA A 56 -8.01 -24.51 -6.59
CA ALA A 56 -7.98 -24.89 -7.98
C ALA A 56 -8.20 -23.67 -8.86
N ILE A 57 -7.69 -23.73 -10.08
CA ILE A 57 -7.93 -22.70 -11.08
C ILE A 57 -8.47 -23.40 -12.32
N ALA A 58 -9.70 -23.10 -12.67
CA ALA A 58 -10.28 -23.51 -13.93
C ALA A 58 -9.85 -22.52 -15.02
N ALA A 59 -9.47 -23.01 -16.19
CA ALA A 59 -9.08 -22.21 -17.32
C ALA A 59 -9.83 -22.67 -18.57
N ILE A 60 -10.35 -21.71 -19.31
CA ILE A 60 -11.00 -21.92 -20.61
C ILE A 60 -10.07 -21.37 -21.66
N GLY A 61 -9.72 -22.18 -22.65
CA GLY A 61 -8.88 -21.81 -23.77
C GLY A 61 -9.22 -22.64 -25.01
N TYR A 62 -8.55 -22.34 -26.11
CA TYR A 62 -8.70 -23.11 -27.35
C TYR A 62 -7.35 -23.38 -28.01
N ASN A 63 -7.27 -24.51 -28.70
CA ASN A 63 -6.07 -24.90 -29.45
C ASN A 63 -6.07 -24.28 -30.86
N ALA A 64 -5.04 -24.56 -31.65
CA ALA A 64 -4.94 -24.07 -33.04
C ALA A 64 -6.09 -24.55 -33.95
N GLU A 65 -6.80 -25.61 -33.57
CA GLU A 65 -7.96 -26.16 -34.28
C GLU A 65 -9.29 -25.51 -33.85
N ASN A 66 -9.24 -24.47 -33.00
CA ASN A 66 -10.41 -23.80 -32.39
C ASN A 66 -11.29 -24.73 -31.55
N VAL A 67 -10.73 -25.81 -31.01
CA VAL A 67 -11.42 -26.66 -30.04
C VAL A 67 -11.30 -26.01 -28.66
N TYR A 68 -12.43 -25.64 -28.08
CA TYR A 68 -12.50 -25.10 -26.72
C TYR A 68 -12.43 -26.21 -25.68
N SER A 69 -11.57 -26.00 -24.70
CA SER A 69 -11.36 -26.95 -23.60
C SER A 69 -11.40 -26.22 -22.25
N LEU A 70 -11.93 -26.93 -21.25
CA LEU A 70 -11.86 -26.56 -19.85
C LEU A 70 -10.75 -27.39 -19.18
N VAL A 71 -9.77 -26.73 -18.58
CA VAL A 71 -8.69 -27.38 -17.83
C VAL A 71 -8.75 -26.92 -16.39
N ILE A 72 -8.57 -27.84 -15.44
CA ILE A 72 -8.53 -27.52 -14.02
C ILE A 72 -7.12 -27.77 -13.50
N PHE A 73 -6.47 -26.72 -13.03
CA PHE A 73 -5.18 -26.81 -12.35
C PHE A 73 -5.42 -26.96 -10.85
N ASN A 74 -5.01 -28.09 -10.28
CA ASN A 74 -5.13 -28.35 -8.86
C ASN A 74 -3.90 -27.86 -8.10
N PHE A 75 -4.11 -26.88 -7.22
CA PHE A 75 -3.10 -26.27 -6.36
C PHE A 75 -3.18 -26.68 -4.88
N SER A 76 -4.04 -27.63 -4.51
CA SER A 76 -4.27 -28.04 -3.12
C SER A 76 -3.03 -28.66 -2.43
N HIS A 77 -2.04 -29.15 -3.19
CA HIS A 77 -0.87 -29.87 -2.64
C HIS A 77 0.50 -29.33 -3.12
N VAL A 78 0.56 -28.10 -3.62
CA VAL A 78 1.67 -27.71 -4.53
C VAL A 78 2.97 -27.28 -3.86
N ILE A 79 3.06 -27.37 -2.53
CA ILE A 79 4.36 -27.40 -1.84
C ILE A 79 4.96 -28.83 -1.95
N SER A 80 5.10 -29.35 -3.16
CA SER A 80 5.62 -30.69 -3.45
C SER A 80 6.82 -30.66 -4.41
N SER A 81 7.04 -29.57 -5.16
CA SER A 81 8.10 -29.49 -6.18
C SER A 81 9.52 -29.28 -5.64
N LEU A 82 9.68 -29.17 -4.31
CA LEU A 82 10.97 -29.17 -3.61
C LEU A 82 11.19 -30.45 -2.77
N CYS A 83 10.35 -31.48 -2.93
CA CYS A 83 10.39 -32.72 -2.14
C CYS A 83 10.30 -32.55 -0.62
N VAL A 84 9.79 -31.42 -0.14
CA VAL A 84 9.39 -31.24 1.25
C VAL A 84 7.92 -30.88 1.23
N LYS A 85 7.07 -31.90 1.39
CA LYS A 85 5.67 -31.67 1.77
C LYS A 85 5.68 -30.90 3.07
N THR A 86 5.21 -29.67 3.04
CA THR A 86 4.75 -29.01 4.25
C THR A 86 3.27 -28.71 4.07
N ASP A 87 2.45 -29.76 4.24
CA ASP A 87 1.04 -29.65 4.67
C ASP A 87 0.96 -29.09 6.10
N ARG A 88 1.89 -28.20 6.47
CA ARG A 88 2.03 -27.62 7.79
C ARG A 88 1.39 -26.24 7.77
N GLU A 89 0.66 -25.96 8.83
CA GLU A 89 0.16 -24.62 9.08
C GLU A 89 1.33 -23.69 9.43
N CYS A 90 1.23 -22.42 9.02
CA CYS A 90 2.20 -21.42 9.40
C CYS A 90 2.15 -21.16 10.91
N GLU A 91 3.31 -21.18 11.55
CA GLU A 91 3.51 -20.87 12.96
C GLU A 91 4.09 -19.46 13.14
N GLY A 92 4.16 -18.97 14.38
CA GLY A 92 4.57 -17.59 14.67
C GLY A 92 5.90 -17.16 14.03
N ASN A 93 6.89 -18.05 13.96
CA ASN A 93 8.21 -17.77 13.39
C ASN A 93 8.22 -17.67 11.86
N ASP A 94 7.15 -18.11 11.20
CA ASP A 94 6.98 -18.02 9.74
C ASP A 94 6.48 -16.65 9.29
N PHE A 95 6.10 -15.81 10.25
CA PHE A 95 5.63 -14.45 9.99
C PHE A 95 6.70 -13.42 10.31
N GLU A 96 6.50 -12.22 9.77
CA GLU A 96 7.29 -11.04 10.06
C GLU A 96 6.38 -9.83 10.22
N ILE A 97 6.85 -8.85 11.01
CA ILE A 97 6.18 -7.55 11.08
C ILE A 97 6.54 -6.80 9.82
N TRP A 98 5.53 -6.59 8.97
CA TRP A 98 5.65 -5.80 7.76
C TRP A 98 4.99 -4.44 7.97
N TYR A 99 5.77 -3.37 7.86
CA TYR A 99 5.27 -2.00 7.94
C TYR A 99 4.81 -1.54 6.56
N VAL A 100 3.75 -0.73 6.51
CA VAL A 100 3.32 -0.11 5.25
C VAL A 100 4.43 0.81 4.74
N PRO A 101 5.02 0.55 3.57
CA PRO A 101 6.14 1.34 3.08
C PRO A 101 5.69 2.77 2.78
N ARG A 102 6.45 3.74 3.31
CA ARG A 102 6.32 5.17 2.97
C ARG A 102 7.66 5.71 2.53
N TYR A 103 7.63 6.90 1.94
CA TYR A 103 8.85 7.55 1.45
C TYR A 103 9.77 7.97 2.61
N TRP A 104 9.20 8.38 3.75
CA TRP A 104 9.94 8.86 4.91
C TRP A 104 9.44 8.18 6.21
N GLY A 105 10.09 7.08 6.60
CA GLY A 105 9.72 6.32 7.80
C GLY A 105 8.41 5.54 7.65
N ASN A 106 7.80 5.13 8.77
CA ASN A 106 6.56 4.34 8.77
C ASN A 106 5.32 5.14 9.23
N CYS A 107 5.52 6.36 9.73
CA CYS A 107 4.45 7.19 10.24
C CYS A 107 3.69 7.85 9.08
N PHE A 108 2.36 7.76 9.10
CA PHE A 108 1.50 8.47 8.16
C PHE A 108 0.22 8.89 8.84
N GLN A 109 -0.09 10.18 8.76
CA GLN A 109 -1.21 10.82 9.45
C GLN A 109 -1.24 10.46 10.94
N GLY A 110 -0.08 10.51 11.59
CA GLY A 110 0.07 10.27 13.02
C GLY A 110 -0.09 8.80 13.42
N ARG A 111 -0.06 7.89 12.44
CA ARG A 111 -0.24 6.45 12.63
C ARG A 111 0.84 5.65 11.90
N GLU A 112 1.51 4.78 12.65
CA GLU A 112 2.34 3.72 12.12
C GLU A 112 1.49 2.46 12.02
N VAL A 113 1.37 1.90 10.82
CA VAL A 113 0.56 0.71 10.54
C VAL A 113 1.47 -0.45 10.15
N SER A 114 1.31 -1.58 10.84
CA SER A 114 2.01 -2.81 10.53
C SER A 114 1.07 -4.02 10.50
N TYR A 115 1.52 -5.07 9.82
CA TYR A 115 0.80 -6.32 9.64
C TYR A 115 1.72 -7.48 9.99
N LEU A 116 1.13 -8.57 10.52
CA LEU A 116 1.83 -9.84 10.66
C LEU A 116 1.75 -10.60 9.33
N LYS A 117 2.74 -10.40 8.48
CA LYS A 117 2.79 -10.92 7.10
C LYS A 117 3.56 -12.24 7.06
N LYS A 118 3.10 -13.21 6.26
CA LYS A 118 3.86 -14.45 6.04
C LYS A 118 5.17 -14.12 5.32
N ARG A 119 6.28 -14.66 5.78
CA ARG A 119 7.57 -14.49 5.11
C ARG A 119 7.52 -15.14 3.74
N ALA A 120 7.93 -14.41 2.69
CA ALA A 120 7.88 -14.91 1.32
C ALA A 120 8.76 -16.16 1.11
N SER A 121 9.83 -16.35 1.87
CA SER A 121 10.72 -17.52 1.77
C SER A 121 10.15 -18.79 2.41
N ILE A 122 9.04 -18.70 3.16
CA ILE A 122 8.48 -19.82 3.90
C ILE A 122 7.30 -20.45 3.16
N MET A 123 7.40 -21.77 3.02
CA MET A 123 6.36 -22.61 2.41
C MET A 123 5.51 -23.27 3.51
N CYS A 124 4.42 -22.61 3.88
CA CYS A 124 3.38 -23.09 4.81
C CYS A 124 2.04 -22.46 4.42
N GLU A 125 0.94 -23.03 4.93
CA GLU A 125 -0.41 -22.51 4.72
C GLU A 125 -0.83 -21.54 5.83
N ASP A 126 -1.25 -20.33 5.44
CA ASP A 126 -1.78 -19.32 6.35
C ASP A 126 -3.30 -19.46 6.46
N ASN A 127 -3.75 -20.19 7.49
CA ASN A 127 -5.17 -20.49 7.75
C ASN A 127 -5.90 -19.40 8.55
N ARG A 128 -5.27 -18.24 8.78
CA ARG A 128 -5.94 -17.14 9.51
C ARG A 128 -7.14 -16.66 8.70
N ASN A 129 -8.29 -16.39 9.33
CA ASN A 129 -9.45 -15.80 8.64
C ASN A 129 -9.32 -14.29 8.43
N ASP A 130 -8.55 -13.61 9.29
CA ASP A 130 -8.31 -12.18 9.22
C ASP A 130 -6.83 -11.85 9.47
N VAL A 131 -6.30 -10.88 8.73
CA VAL A 131 -4.99 -10.30 9.00
C VAL A 131 -5.22 -8.98 9.73
N LEU A 132 -5.16 -9.03 11.07
CA LEU A 132 -5.31 -7.83 11.89
C LEU A 132 -4.13 -6.90 11.70
N ARG A 133 -4.44 -5.62 11.51
CA ARG A 133 -3.44 -4.54 11.50
C ARG A 133 -3.14 -4.10 12.93
N THR A 134 -1.88 -3.83 13.20
CA THR A 134 -1.44 -3.12 14.41
C THR A 134 -1.29 -1.65 14.05
N VAL A 135 -1.90 -0.78 14.85
CA VAL A 135 -1.80 0.68 14.67
C VAL A 135 -1.16 1.28 15.91
N LYS A 136 -0.05 1.98 15.73
CA LYS A 136 0.65 2.71 16.79
C LYS A 136 0.60 4.21 16.48
N GLN A 137 0.36 5.03 17.50
CA GLN A 137 0.41 6.48 17.35
C GLN A 137 1.85 6.96 17.19
N CYS A 138 2.06 7.93 16.30
CA CYS A 138 3.36 8.53 16.05
C CYS A 138 3.22 10.05 15.79
N PRO A 139 4.29 10.84 15.95
CA PRO A 139 4.26 12.27 15.68
C PRO A 139 3.99 12.55 14.19
N CYS A 140 3.18 13.57 13.90
CA CYS A 140 2.93 14.01 12.53
C CYS A 140 4.19 14.64 11.91
N SER A 141 4.39 14.42 10.61
CA SER A 141 5.41 15.12 9.82
C SER A 141 4.75 16.14 8.86
N PHE A 142 5.52 17.01 8.21
CA PHE A 142 4.99 17.96 7.23
C PHE A 142 4.32 17.29 6.02
N GLU A 143 4.66 16.03 5.74
CA GLU A 143 4.14 15.25 4.61
C GLU A 143 2.74 14.68 4.89
N ASP A 144 2.35 14.66 6.17
CA ASP A 144 1.01 14.28 6.59
C ASP A 144 -0.02 15.36 6.27
N PHE A 145 0.41 16.53 5.81
CA PHE A 145 -0.44 17.66 5.47
C PHE A 145 -0.45 17.91 3.96
N LEU A 146 -1.64 18.16 3.42
CA LEU A 146 -1.81 18.53 2.01
C LEU A 146 -1.58 20.03 1.86
N CYS A 147 -1.12 20.46 0.69
CA CYS A 147 -1.08 21.88 0.38
C CYS A 147 -2.50 22.42 0.13
N LYS A 148 -2.76 23.65 0.58
CA LYS A 148 -3.96 24.42 0.27
C LYS A 148 -4.05 24.71 -1.24
N PRO A 149 -5.24 25.05 -1.77
CA PRO A 149 -5.37 25.54 -3.14
C PRO A 149 -4.40 26.69 -3.43
N ASN A 150 -3.82 26.71 -4.63
CA ASN A 150 -2.77 27.66 -5.06
C ASN A 150 -1.37 27.44 -4.47
N TYR A 151 -1.13 26.40 -3.68
CA TYR A 151 0.21 26.06 -3.18
C TYR A 151 0.69 24.73 -3.78
N ILE A 152 1.99 24.63 -4.03
CA ILE A 152 2.69 23.43 -4.49
C ILE A 152 3.69 22.94 -3.44
N PHE A 153 3.87 21.62 -3.34
CA PHE A 153 4.84 21.04 -2.41
C PHE A 153 6.26 21.11 -3.00
N LYS A 154 7.16 21.82 -2.32
CA LYS A 154 8.57 21.99 -2.72
C LYS A 154 9.47 22.05 -1.50
N ASN A 155 10.53 21.23 -1.47
CA ASN A 155 11.51 21.16 -0.38
C ASN A 155 10.88 20.99 1.02
N ASN A 156 9.86 20.13 1.14
CA ASN A 156 9.09 19.90 2.37
C ASN A 156 8.22 21.08 2.85
N PHE A 157 7.94 22.05 1.98
CA PHE A 157 7.05 23.17 2.26
C PHE A 157 5.97 23.32 1.18
N CYS A 158 4.79 23.76 1.59
CA CYS A 158 3.76 24.23 0.65
C CYS A 158 4.03 25.70 0.32
N VAL A 159 4.57 25.95 -0.87
CA VAL A 159 4.90 27.29 -1.37
C VAL A 159 3.88 27.75 -2.39
N LEU A 160 3.63 29.06 -2.47
CA LEU A 160 2.71 29.63 -3.45
C LEU A 160 3.10 29.20 -4.87
N ASP A 161 2.14 28.69 -5.63
CA ASP A 161 2.33 28.34 -7.03
C ASP A 161 2.70 29.60 -7.82
N PRO A 162 3.89 29.66 -8.46
CA PRO A 162 4.29 30.81 -9.26
C PRO A 162 3.35 31.13 -10.43
N LEU A 163 2.53 30.17 -10.85
CA LEU A 163 1.54 30.34 -11.92
C LEU A 163 0.16 30.77 -11.39
N SER A 164 -0.04 30.81 -10.07
CA SER A 164 -1.30 31.25 -9.49
C SER A 164 -1.40 32.77 -9.45
N ASN A 165 -2.59 33.29 -9.77
CA ASN A 165 -2.94 34.70 -9.58
C ASN A 165 -3.34 35.02 -8.11
N TYR A 166 -3.25 34.05 -7.22
CA TYR A 166 -3.57 34.22 -5.81
C TYR A 166 -2.49 35.05 -5.11
N THR A 167 -2.93 36.10 -4.40
CA THR A 167 -2.06 36.90 -3.54
C THR A 167 -2.25 36.45 -2.11
N GLU A 168 -1.16 35.99 -1.47
CA GLU A 168 -1.19 35.57 -0.08
C GLU A 168 -1.51 36.76 0.84
N ALA A 169 -2.46 36.57 1.76
CA ALA A 169 -2.79 37.58 2.75
C ALA A 169 -1.61 37.82 3.71
N ASN A 170 -1.28 39.09 3.96
CA ASN A 170 -0.26 39.45 4.93
C ASN A 170 -0.79 39.23 6.35
N LYS A 171 -0.41 38.09 6.95
CA LYS A 171 -0.85 37.68 8.28
C LYS A 171 0.13 38.15 9.35
N THR A 172 -0.40 38.62 10.48
CA THR A 172 0.41 39.05 11.65
C THR A 172 0.29 38.08 12.82
N CYS A 173 1.18 38.15 13.79
CA CYS A 173 1.05 37.40 15.03
C CYS A 173 0.20 38.17 16.04
N GLN A 174 -0.51 37.45 16.92
CA GLN A 174 -1.25 38.09 18.02
C GLN A 174 -0.30 38.79 19.01
N ASP A 175 0.86 38.19 19.30
CA ASP A 175 1.76 38.62 20.38
C ASP A 175 3.08 39.29 19.89
N GLU A 176 3.02 40.30 19.02
CA GLU A 176 4.20 41.01 18.44
C GLU A 176 5.30 40.11 17.82
N GLY A 177 5.00 38.82 17.65
CA GLY A 177 5.88 37.81 17.09
C GLY A 177 6.10 37.96 15.59
N ILE A 178 7.02 37.16 15.06
CA ILE A 178 7.31 37.11 13.63
C ILE A 178 6.49 35.97 13.02
N PRO A 179 5.61 36.24 12.04
CA PRO A 179 4.80 35.20 11.39
C PRO A 179 5.68 34.32 10.51
N LEU A 180 5.43 33.00 10.56
CA LEU A 180 6.13 32.02 9.73
C LEU A 180 5.31 31.71 8.48
N SER A 181 5.36 32.63 7.51
CA SER A 181 4.58 32.57 6.27
C SER A 181 4.78 31.29 5.45
N HIS A 182 5.96 30.67 5.51
CA HIS A 182 6.26 29.42 4.79
C HIS A 182 5.44 28.20 5.27
N PHE A 183 4.74 28.30 6.41
CA PHE A 183 3.80 27.27 6.87
C PHE A 183 2.34 27.56 6.50
N ASN A 184 2.02 28.73 5.95
CA ASN A 184 0.64 29.11 5.63
C ASN A 184 0.01 28.21 4.56
N GLY A 185 0.83 27.65 3.67
CA GLY A 185 0.39 26.83 2.56
C GLY A 185 -0.09 25.44 2.93
N PHE A 186 0.13 24.98 4.17
CA PHE A 186 -0.36 23.66 4.60
C PHE A 186 -1.84 23.74 4.99
N GLY A 187 -2.61 22.77 4.51
CA GLY A 187 -4.01 22.55 4.82
C GLY A 187 -4.18 21.68 6.06
N GLU A 188 -5.30 21.87 6.75
CA GLU A 188 -5.73 20.96 7.80
C GLU A 188 -6.31 19.69 7.17
N ILE A 189 -5.86 18.54 7.65
CA ILE A 189 -6.52 17.26 7.41
C ILE A 189 -7.28 16.91 8.68
N ASP A 190 -8.44 16.25 8.52
CA ASP A 190 -9.30 15.68 9.58
C ASP A 190 -8.64 15.67 10.97
N SER A 191 -9.17 16.52 11.85
CA SER A 191 -8.63 16.86 13.17
C SER A 191 -8.36 15.67 14.09
N ASN A 192 -8.89 14.49 13.74
CA ASN A 192 -8.75 13.25 14.51
C ASN A 192 -7.48 12.43 14.19
N LYS A 193 -6.62 12.89 13.26
CA LYS A 193 -5.39 12.18 12.87
C LYS A 193 -4.14 13.02 13.05
N CYS A 194 -4.03 14.10 12.29
CA CYS A 194 -2.96 15.08 12.36
C CYS A 194 -3.56 16.46 12.19
N SER A 195 -3.48 17.28 13.23
CA SER A 195 -3.82 18.69 13.15
C SER A 195 -2.54 19.51 13.29
N LEU A 196 -2.39 20.52 12.43
CA LEU A 196 -1.40 21.58 12.64
C LEU A 196 -1.76 22.45 13.86
N SER A 197 -2.98 22.26 14.38
CA SER A 197 -3.61 23.06 15.40
C SER A 197 -3.93 22.25 16.67
N GLN A 198 -3.33 22.67 17.78
CA GLN A 198 -4.09 22.85 19.02
C GLN A 198 -4.76 24.24 19.09
N ILE A 199 -4.83 25.02 18.00
CA ILE A 199 -5.43 26.36 18.01
C ILE A 199 -6.31 26.57 16.77
N ASN A 200 -7.61 26.75 17.01
CA ASN A 200 -8.65 27.10 16.03
C ASN A 200 -8.22 28.28 15.15
N GLY A 201 -7.68 28.00 13.96
CA GLY A 201 -7.33 29.00 12.97
C GLY A 201 -8.43 29.11 11.93
N ASN A 202 -9.37 30.04 12.12
CA ASN A 202 -10.32 30.39 11.06
C ASN A 202 -9.53 30.80 9.80
N GLU A 203 -9.86 30.26 8.63
CA GLU A 203 -9.13 30.54 7.39
C GLU A 203 -9.17 32.04 7.02
N TYR A 204 -10.21 32.74 7.49
CA TYR A 204 -10.42 34.19 7.41
C TYR A 204 -9.70 35.03 8.48
N SER A 205 -8.92 34.40 9.35
CA SER A 205 -8.16 35.12 10.37
C SER A 205 -7.04 35.94 9.73
N SER A 206 -6.92 37.21 10.14
CA SER A 206 -5.77 38.06 9.84
C SER A 206 -4.48 37.61 10.55
N TYR A 207 -4.57 36.58 11.40
CA TYR A 207 -3.47 36.08 12.20
C TYR A 207 -2.80 34.84 11.58
N SER A 208 -1.47 34.79 11.69
CA SER A 208 -0.66 33.64 11.28
C SER A 208 -0.89 32.45 12.21
N GLN A 209 -0.94 31.23 11.67
CA GLN A 209 -1.04 30.00 12.46
C GLN A 209 0.26 29.70 13.21
N PHE A 210 1.40 30.08 12.64
CA PHE A 210 2.73 29.84 13.21
C PHE A 210 3.46 31.17 13.43
N CYS A 211 3.98 31.35 14.63
CA CYS A 211 4.63 32.59 15.08
C CYS A 211 5.85 32.26 15.93
N ILE A 212 6.95 32.98 15.70
CA ILE A 212 8.12 32.96 16.59
C ILE A 212 7.98 34.13 17.56
N SER A 213 8.04 33.84 18.86
CA SER A 213 8.08 34.90 19.88
C SER A 213 9.39 35.68 19.75
N LYS A 214 9.31 37.01 19.80
CA LYS A 214 10.50 37.82 20.04
C LYS A 214 10.86 37.63 21.51
N GLY A 215 11.78 36.69 21.78
CA GLY A 215 12.29 36.49 23.13
C GLY A 215 12.84 37.81 23.66
N ASN A 216 12.24 38.33 24.75
CA ASN A 216 12.95 39.25 25.62
C ASN A 216 14.06 38.43 26.29
N SER A 217 15.25 38.39 25.68
CA SER A 217 16.48 38.11 26.42
C SER A 217 16.66 39.22 27.44
N LYS A 218 16.07 39.06 28.62
CA LYS A 218 16.55 39.75 29.82
C LYS A 218 17.72 38.92 30.34
N VAL A 219 18.92 39.44 30.12
CA VAL A 219 20.14 39.09 30.85
C VAL A 219 19.94 39.41 32.33
#